data_AF-A0A4Q9JWX2-F1
#
_entry.id   AF-A0A4Q9JWX2-F1
#
_cell.length_a   1.000
_cell.length_b   1.000
_cell.length_c   1.000
_cell.angle_alpha   90.00
_cell.angle_beta   90.00
_cell.angle_gamma   90.00
#
_symmetry.space_group_name_H-M   'P 1'
#
loop_
_entity.id
_entity.type
_entity.pdbx_description
1 polymer ?
#
loop_
_entity_poly.entity_id
_entity_poly.type
_entity_poly.pdbx_seq_one_letter_code
_entity_poly.pdbx_strand_id
1 'polypeptide(L)'
;MNKTSKDDDTNTKKPEITVSQQAIKNDGSSVSQNSKDYLDLLAKLNEIMAKIAEIISKMQNANEQTKQALQSQLQTLNSQAAVIIAQIQEAQNT
;
A
#
# COMPACT_ATOMS: atom_id res chain seq x y z
N MET A 1 -2.87 43.30 -33.82
CA MET A 1 -3.33 42.71 -32.55
C MET A 1 -3.72 41.27 -32.81
N ASN A 2 -3.03 40.36 -32.12
CA ASN A 2 -3.37 38.95 -31.82
C ASN A 2 -4.86 38.75 -31.51
N LYS A 3 -5.51 37.59 -31.58
CA LYS A 3 -5.25 36.17 -31.90
C LYS A 3 -6.66 35.54 -31.88
N THR A 4 -7.01 34.65 -32.80
CA THR A 4 -8.08 33.66 -32.54
C THR A 4 -7.62 32.32 -33.10
N SER A 5 -6.95 31.56 -32.23
CA SER A 5 -6.72 30.13 -32.42
C SER A 5 -8.06 29.41 -32.28
N LYS A 6 -8.41 28.62 -33.29
CA LYS A 6 -9.46 27.60 -33.21
C LYS A 6 -8.78 26.26 -32.95
N ASP A 7 -9.18 25.69 -31.83
CA ASP A 7 -9.45 24.27 -31.62
C ASP A 7 -8.27 23.29 -31.85
N ASP A 8 -7.49 23.13 -30.78
CA ASP A 8 -6.65 21.96 -30.54
C ASP A 8 -7.56 20.73 -30.30
N ASP A 9 -7.59 19.84 -31.29
CA ASP A 9 -8.11 18.47 -31.18
C ASP A 9 -7.28 17.67 -30.17
N THR A 10 -7.57 17.83 -28.88
CA THR A 10 -7.04 16.92 -27.85
C THR A 10 -7.95 15.71 -27.72
N ASN A 11 -7.69 14.76 -28.63
CA ASN A 11 -8.00 13.34 -28.54
C ASN A 11 -7.79 12.81 -27.12
N THR A 12 -8.85 12.78 -26.31
CA THR A 12 -8.88 12.13 -25.00
C THR A 12 -9.57 10.77 -25.12
N LYS A 13 -8.90 9.82 -25.79
CA LYS A 13 -9.18 8.41 -25.58
C LYS A 13 -8.89 8.07 -24.13
N LYS A 14 -9.94 8.03 -23.30
CA LYS A 14 -9.89 7.34 -22.00
C LYS A 14 -9.50 5.87 -22.26
N PRO A 15 -8.45 5.33 -21.64
CA PRO A 15 -8.27 3.90 -21.63
C PRO A 15 -9.34 3.30 -20.70
N GLU A 16 -10.28 2.54 -21.27
CA GLU A 16 -11.08 1.58 -20.52
C GLU A 16 -10.12 0.50 -20.00
N ILE A 17 -9.91 0.47 -18.68
CA ILE A 17 -9.22 -0.62 -18.02
C ILE A 17 -10.24 -1.74 -17.83
N THR A 18 -10.32 -2.64 -18.81
CA THR A 18 -11.08 -3.88 -18.68
C THR A 18 -10.31 -4.81 -17.75
N VAL A 19 -10.74 -4.91 -16.49
CA VAL A 19 -10.25 -5.93 -15.55
C VAL A 19 -10.79 -7.29 -16.00
N SER A 20 -10.02 -8.00 -16.82
CA SER A 20 -10.27 -9.42 -17.06
C SER A 20 -9.93 -10.19 -15.79
N GLN A 21 -10.95 -10.55 -15.02
CA GLN A 21 -10.85 -11.54 -13.95
C GLN A 21 -10.58 -12.90 -14.59
N GLN A 22 -9.31 -13.21 -14.85
CA GLN A 22 -8.89 -14.52 -15.29
C GLN A 22 -9.04 -15.48 -14.12
N ALA A 23 -10.03 -16.37 -14.21
CA ALA A 23 -10.21 -17.48 -13.29
C ALA A 23 -8.92 -18.29 -13.23
N ILE A 24 -8.23 -18.24 -12.10
CA ILE A 24 -7.03 -19.04 -11.84
C ILE A 24 -7.49 -20.50 -11.77
N LYS A 25 -7.28 -21.24 -12.87
CA LYS A 25 -7.35 -22.69 -12.86
C LYS A 25 -6.16 -23.18 -12.05
N ASN A 26 -6.44 -23.72 -10.86
CA ASN A 26 -5.46 -24.33 -9.97
C ASN A 26 -5.04 -25.67 -10.60
N ASP A 27 -4.12 -25.60 -11.56
CA ASP A 27 -3.27 -26.73 -11.89
C ASP A 27 -2.23 -26.82 -10.76
N GLY A 28 -2.12 -28.01 -10.16
CA GLY A 28 -1.43 -28.31 -8.92
C GLY A 28 0.09 -28.14 -8.98
N SER A 29 0.53 -26.94 -9.33
CA SER A 29 1.88 -26.46 -9.17
C SER A 29 2.00 -26.02 -7.73
N SER A 30 2.78 -26.76 -6.95
CA SER A 30 3.16 -26.40 -5.58
C SER A 30 3.48 -24.90 -5.51
N VAL A 31 2.52 -24.11 -5.02
CA VAL A 31 2.77 -22.76 -4.54
C VAL A 31 3.77 -22.98 -3.41
N SER A 32 5.05 -22.78 -3.72
CA SER A 32 6.13 -22.85 -2.75
C SER A 32 5.66 -22.09 -1.51
N GLN A 33 5.64 -22.72 -0.33
CA GLN A 33 5.18 -22.10 0.91
C GLN A 33 5.79 -20.70 1.12
N ASN A 34 7.02 -20.51 0.64
CA ASN A 34 7.73 -19.23 0.64
C ASN A 34 6.94 -18.09 -0.05
N SER A 35 6.21 -18.35 -1.13
CA SER A 35 5.44 -17.31 -1.82
C SER A 35 4.14 -16.95 -1.09
N LYS A 36 3.53 -17.91 -0.38
CA LYS A 36 2.36 -17.64 0.46
C LYS A 36 2.75 -16.83 1.70
N ASP A 37 3.82 -17.24 2.38
CA ASP A 37 4.32 -16.55 3.59
C ASP A 37 4.79 -15.13 3.26
N TYR A 38 5.44 -14.94 2.10
CA TYR A 38 5.81 -13.62 1.59
C TYR A 38 4.61 -12.70 1.35
N LEU A 39 3.56 -13.20 0.70
CA LEU A 39 2.34 -12.42 0.44
C LEU A 39 1.61 -12.04 1.74
N ASP A 40 1.59 -12.95 2.72
CA ASP A 40 0.99 -12.69 4.03
C ASP A 40 1.79 -11.63 4.81
N LEU A 41 3.12 -11.62 4.71
CA LEU A 41 3.97 -10.57 5.30
C LEU A 41 3.73 -9.20 4.63
N LEU A 42 3.62 -9.15 3.30
CA LEU A 42 3.30 -7.92 2.58
C LEU A 42 1.91 -7.36 2.96
N ALA A 43 0.91 -8.23 3.10
CA ALA A 43 -0.42 -7.83 3.53
C ALA A 43 -0.40 -7.20 4.93
N LYS A 44 0.31 -7.83 5.88
CA LYS A 44 0.49 -7.29 7.24
C LYS A 44 1.22 -5.95 7.24
N LEU A 45 2.26 -5.79 6.41
CA LEU A 45 2.97 -4.52 6.28
C LEU A 45 2.04 -3.41 5.77
N ASN A 46 1.24 -3.68 4.73
CA ASN A 46 0.28 -2.71 4.20
C ASN A 46 -0.77 -2.30 5.24
N GLU A 47 -1.26 -3.25 6.05
CA GLU A 47 -2.20 -2.96 7.14
C GLU A 47 -1.58 -2.03 8.19
N ILE A 48 -0.32 -2.28 8.58
CA ILE A 48 0.41 -1.43 9.52
C ILE A 48 0.60 -0.03 8.95
N MET A 49 0.97 0.08 7.67
CA MET A 49 1.13 1.38 7.00
C MET A 49 -0.19 2.16 6.94
N ALA A 50 -1.31 1.48 6.69
CA ALA A 50 -2.64 2.10 6.74
C ALA A 50 -2.99 2.62 8.15
N LYS A 51 -2.71 1.84 9.19
CA LYS A 51 -2.90 2.25 10.59
C LYS A 51 -2.01 3.44 10.98
N ILE A 52 -0.76 3.46 10.51
CA ILE A 52 0.15 4.61 10.70
C ILE A 52 -0.43 5.87 10.07
N ALA A 53 -0.90 5.80 8.81
CA ALA A 53 -1.50 6.93 8.12
C ALA A 53 -2.76 7.45 8.85
N GLU A 54 -3.61 6.54 9.33
CA GLU A 54 -4.78 6.89 10.13
C GLU A 54 -4.40 7.61 11.44
N ILE A 55 -3.39 7.11 12.15
CA ILE A 55 -2.92 7.75 13.38
C ILE A 55 -2.34 9.14 13.10
N ILE A 56 -1.53 9.29 12.04
CA ILE A 56 -0.99 10.60 11.64
C ILE A 56 -2.14 11.58 11.34
N SER A 57 -3.20 11.13 10.67
CA SER A 57 -4.39 11.96 10.44
C SER A 57 -5.08 12.36 11.75
N LYS A 58 -5.28 11.41 12.68
CA LYS A 58 -5.88 11.68 14.00
C LYS A 58 -5.05 12.68 14.82
N MET A 59 -3.73 12.66 14.70
CA MET A 59 -2.83 13.57 15.41
C MET A 59 -2.99 15.03 15.00
N GLN A 60 -3.42 15.32 13.77
CA GLN A 60 -3.50 16.70 13.25
C GLN A 60 -4.47 17.58 14.07
N ASN A 61 -5.56 16.99 14.57
CA ASN A 61 -6.60 17.69 15.34
C ASN A 61 -6.65 17.27 16.82
N ALA A 62 -5.70 16.46 17.27
CA ALA A 62 -5.67 15.95 18.64
C ALA A 62 -5.10 16.99 19.63
N ASN A 63 -5.57 16.93 20.87
CA ASN A 63 -4.95 17.63 21.99
C ASN A 63 -3.60 16.99 22.37
N GLU A 64 -2.82 17.65 23.22
CA GLU A 64 -1.46 17.21 23.56
C GLU A 64 -1.39 15.82 24.22
N GLN A 65 -2.32 15.53 25.14
CA GLN A 65 -2.39 14.24 25.81
C GLN A 65 -2.70 13.10 24.81
N THR A 66 -3.64 13.32 23.90
CA THR A 66 -3.96 12.37 22.83
C THR A 66 -2.81 12.23 21.84
N LYS A 67 -2.11 13.32 21.51
CA LYS A 67 -0.91 13.27 20.65
C LYS A 67 0.17 12.39 21.25
N GLN A 68 0.46 12.50 22.55
CA GLN A 68 1.45 11.65 23.21
C GLN A 68 1.06 10.16 23.17
N ALA A 69 -0.21 9.84 23.41
CA ALA A 69 -0.71 8.47 23.30
C ALA A 69 -0.59 7.92 21.87
N LEU A 70 -0.96 8.73 20.87
CA LEU A 70 -0.85 8.38 19.45
C LEU A 70 0.61 8.24 18.99
N GLN A 71 1.54 9.05 19.52
CA GLN A 71 2.98 8.89 19.26
C GLN A 71 3.53 7.55 19.75
N SER A 72 3.12 7.10 20.95
CA SER A 72 3.50 5.79 21.47
C SER A 72 2.98 4.65 20.59
N GLN A 73 1.75 4.77 20.08
CA GLN A 73 1.19 3.82 19.12
C GLN A 73 1.96 3.82 17.79
N LEU A 74 2.34 4.99 17.26
CA LEU A 74 3.17 5.09 16.06
C LEU A 74 4.53 4.42 16.25
N GLN A 75 5.19 4.64 17.39
CA GLN A 75 6.48 4.00 17.67
C GLN A 75 6.34 2.48 17.64
N THR A 76 5.30 1.94 18.27
CA THR A 76 5.03 0.50 18.30
C THR A 76 4.79 -0.05 16.89
N LEU A 77 3.95 0.61 16.09
CA LEU A 77 3.65 0.18 14.72
C LEU A 77 4.90 0.27 13.82
N ASN A 78 5.72 1.30 13.97
CA ASN A 78 6.98 1.42 13.24
C ASN A 78 7.94 0.28 13.57
N SER A 79 8.06 -0.11 14.85
CA SER A 79 8.86 -1.27 15.24
C SER A 79 8.31 -2.57 14.63
N GLN A 80 6.99 -2.76 14.61
CA GLN A 80 6.38 -3.94 13.97
C GLN A 80 6.63 -3.96 12.45
N ALA A 81 6.49 -2.82 11.78
CA ALA A 81 6.78 -2.69 10.35
C ALA A 81 8.25 -3.05 10.05
N ALA A 82 9.20 -2.57 10.87
CA ALA A 82 10.62 -2.87 10.69
C ALA A 82 10.91 -4.37 10.80
N VAL A 83 10.30 -5.08 11.76
CA VAL A 83 10.44 -6.54 11.89
C VAL A 83 9.89 -7.26 10.66
N ILE A 84 8.71 -6.88 10.18
CA ILE A 84 8.11 -7.50 8.99
C ILE A 84 8.95 -7.23 7.74
N ILE A 85 9.49 -6.02 7.59
CA ILE A 85 10.40 -5.69 6.47
C ILE A 85 11.64 -6.58 6.51
N ALA A 86 12.23 -6.81 7.69
CA ALA A 86 13.36 -7.73 7.83
C ALA A 86 12.99 -9.17 7.43
N GLN A 87 11.82 -9.66 7.88
CA GLN A 87 11.32 -10.99 7.50
C GLN A 87 11.08 -11.14 5.99
N ILE A 88 10.55 -10.09 5.35
CA ILE A 88 10.37 -10.03 3.89
C ILE A 88 11.72 -10.11 3.18
N GLN A 89 12.72 -9.38 3.65
CA GLN A 89 14.07 -9.39 3.07
C GLN A 89 14.74 -10.75 3.23
N GLU A 90 14.61 -11.39 4.39
CA GLU A 90 15.10 -12.75 4.62
C GLU A 90 14.43 -13.74 3.65
N ALA A 91 13.10 -13.67 3.48
CA ALA A 91 12.36 -14.55 2.57
C ALA A 91 12.67 -14.34 1.08
N GLN A 92 13.16 -13.17 0.67
CA GLN A 92 13.60 -12.91 -0.72
C GLN A 92 15.01 -13.45 -1.02
N ASN A 93 15.83 -13.66 0.02
CA ASN A 93 17.22 -14.09 -0.11
C ASN A 93 17.40 -15.61 0.03
N THR A 94 16.31 -16.35 0.27
CA THR A 94 16.23 -17.83 0.34
C THR A 94 15.70 -18.43 -0.94
#